data_AF-A0A3M1JFM7-F1
#
_entry.id   AF-A0A3M1JFM7-F1
#
_cell.length_a   1.000
_cell.length_b   1.000
_cell.length_c   1.000
_cell.angle_alpha   90.00
_cell.angle_beta   90.00
_cell.angle_gamma   90.00
#
_symmetry.space_group_name_H-M   'P 1'
#
loop_
_entity.id
_entity.type
_entity.pdbx_description
1 polymer ?
#
loop_
_entity_poly.entity_id
_entity_poly.type
_entity_poly.pdbx_seq_one_letter_code
_entity_poly.pdbx_strand_id
1 'polypeptide(L)'
;MKTVTMYGRVIIEGDIQVLSGLHIGGSTTSLEIGSVDLPVIRNAKNGYPYIPGSSLKGKMRSLVEKLTGAPQNKHIGKGVHIHVAETEDE
;
A
#
# COMPACT_ATOMS: atom_id res chain seq x y z
N MET A 1 -14.42 -27.93 9.55
CA MET A 1 -14.50 -26.60 8.91
C MET A 1 -14.60 -25.55 10.01
N LYS A 2 -13.71 -24.56 10.05
CA LYS A 2 -13.85 -23.42 10.97
C LYS A 2 -14.97 -22.52 10.44
N THR A 3 -15.94 -22.19 11.29
CA THR A 3 -17.05 -21.30 10.94
C THR A 3 -16.65 -19.86 11.29
N VAL A 4 -16.49 -19.00 10.29
CA VAL A 4 -16.23 -17.57 10.50
C VAL A 4 -17.57 -16.84 10.58
N THR A 5 -17.83 -16.18 11.71
CA THR A 5 -19.04 -15.36 11.90
C THR A 5 -18.72 -13.90 11.55
N MET A 6 -19.43 -13.33 10.59
CA MET A 6 -19.30 -11.93 10.20
C MET A 6 -20.25 -11.07 11.05
N TYR A 7 -19.69 -10.16 11.85
CA TYR A 7 -20.48 -9.29 12.74
C TYR A 7 -20.87 -7.96 12.08
N GLY A 8 -20.14 -7.52 11.06
CA GLY A 8 -20.41 -6.27 10.35
C GLY A 8 -19.16 -5.70 9.68
N ARG A 9 -19.30 -4.50 9.10
CA ARG A 9 -18.20 -3.73 8.50
C ARG A 9 -18.08 -2.40 9.20
N VAL A 10 -16.92 -2.13 9.81
CA VAL A 10 -16.58 -0.80 10.32
C VAL A 10 -16.00 0.01 9.18
N ILE A 11 -16.55 1.21 8.94
CA ILE A 11 -16.08 2.14 7.92
C ILE A 11 -15.32 3.26 8.64
N ILE A 12 -14.09 3.51 8.22
CA ILE A 12 -13.24 4.59 8.74
C ILE A 12 -12.99 5.54 7.56
N GLU A 13 -13.40 6.80 7.73
CA GLU A 13 -13.32 7.83 6.70
C GLU A 13 -12.52 9.03 7.23
N GLY A 14 -11.92 9.79 6.31
CA GLY A 14 -11.16 10.98 6.62
C GLY A 14 -10.27 11.42 5.46
N ASP A 15 -9.64 12.57 5.62
CA ASP A 15 -8.78 13.18 4.63
C ASP A 15 -7.29 13.06 5.02
N ILE A 16 -6.43 12.86 4.02
CA ILE A 16 -4.98 12.88 4.20
C ILE A 16 -4.44 14.20 3.68
N GLN A 17 -3.94 15.04 4.58
CA GLN A 17 -3.25 16.27 4.20
C GLN A 17 -1.77 16.01 3.93
N VAL A 18 -1.31 16.42 2.76
CA VAL A 18 0.09 16.36 2.35
C VAL A 18 0.82 17.57 2.91
N LEU A 19 1.72 17.36 3.87
CA LEU A 19 2.47 18.46 4.55
C LEU A 19 3.75 18.88 3.80
N SER A 20 4.26 18.02 2.92
CA SER A 20 5.45 18.23 2.08
C SER A 20 5.28 17.54 0.73
N GLY A 21 6.15 17.80 -0.25
CA GLY A 21 6.03 17.16 -1.57
C GLY A 21 5.93 15.62 -1.49
N LEU A 22 4.81 15.06 -1.96
CA LEU A 22 4.56 13.62 -1.97
C LEU A 22 4.71 13.05 -3.38
N HIS A 23 5.73 12.22 -3.57
CA HIS A 23 5.94 11.46 -4.80
C HIS A 23 5.59 10.00 -4.58
N ILE A 24 4.65 9.47 -5.36
CA ILE A 24 4.35 8.04 -5.47
C ILE A 24 4.47 7.66 -6.94
N GLY A 25 5.52 6.93 -7.27
CA GLY A 25 5.79 6.47 -8.63
C GLY A 25 4.78 5.41 -9.08
N GLY A 26 4.47 5.42 -10.38
CA GLY A 26 3.70 4.37 -11.06
C GLY A 26 4.54 3.59 -12.07
N SER A 27 3.94 2.59 -12.72
CA SER A 27 4.55 2.01 -13.92
C SER A 27 4.55 3.03 -15.06
N THR A 28 5.66 3.14 -15.78
CA THR A 28 5.75 3.93 -17.01
C THR A 28 4.95 3.22 -18.10
N THR A 29 3.67 3.59 -18.28
CA THR A 29 2.82 2.92 -19.28
C THR A 29 2.85 3.59 -20.65
N SER A 30 3.62 4.67 -20.84
CA SER A 30 3.87 5.21 -22.18
C SER A 30 5.20 5.94 -22.23
N LEU A 31 6.07 5.52 -23.16
CA LEU A 31 7.19 6.32 -23.66
C LEU A 31 6.59 7.48 -24.47
N GLU A 32 6.02 8.47 -23.79
CA GLU A 32 5.64 9.72 -24.44
C GLU A 32 6.88 10.56 -24.67
N ILE A 33 7.03 11.10 -25.88
CA ILE A 33 8.15 11.97 -26.24
C ILE A 33 8.07 13.21 -25.35
N GLY A 34 9.10 13.43 -24.52
CA GLY A 34 9.14 14.54 -23.55
C GLY A 34 8.60 14.21 -22.15
N SER A 35 8.42 12.92 -21.82
CA SER A 35 8.00 12.50 -20.47
C SER A 35 9.03 12.81 -19.39
N VAL A 36 8.55 13.03 -18.16
CA VAL A 36 9.37 13.21 -16.95
C VAL A 36 9.92 11.85 -16.50
N ASP A 37 11.19 11.78 -16.10
CA ASP A 37 11.87 10.52 -15.72
C ASP A 37 11.18 9.73 -14.61
N LEU A 38 10.57 10.43 -13.63
CA LEU A 38 9.88 9.84 -12.48
C LEU A 38 8.44 10.38 -12.38
N PRO A 39 7.50 9.82 -13.16
CA PRO A 39 6.12 10.29 -13.13
C PRO A 39 5.41 9.87 -11.83
N VAL A 40 4.60 10.79 -11.29
CA VAL A 40 3.66 10.49 -10.19
C VAL A 40 2.49 9.71 -10.76
N ILE A 41 2.05 8.67 -10.05
CA ILE A 41 0.88 7.87 -10.42
C ILE A 41 -0.38 8.74 -10.48
N ARG A 42 -1.17 8.59 -11.54
CA ARG A 42 -2.39 9.36 -11.79
C ARG A 42 -3.58 8.43 -12.03
N ASN A 43 -4.76 8.88 -11.64
CA ASN A 43 -6.00 8.18 -11.90
C ASN A 43 -6.36 8.32 -13.39
N ALA A 44 -6.53 7.19 -14.09
CA ALA A 44 -6.80 7.18 -15.53
C ALA A 44 -8.12 7.89 -15.92
N LYS A 45 -9.07 8.06 -14.99
CA LYS A 45 -10.36 8.69 -15.27
C LYS A 45 -10.31 10.22 -15.31
N ASN A 46 -9.44 10.84 -14.52
CA ASN A 46 -9.43 12.30 -14.34
C ASN A 46 -8.02 12.93 -14.38
N GLY A 47 -6.96 12.11 -14.49
CA GLY A 47 -5.57 12.56 -14.56
C GLY A 47 -5.00 13.08 -13.23
N TYR A 48 -5.76 13.09 -12.14
CA TYR A 48 -5.26 13.59 -10.85
C TYR A 48 -4.34 12.58 -10.17
N PRO A 49 -3.28 13.07 -9.48
CA PRO A 49 -2.48 12.20 -8.62
C PRO A 49 -3.35 11.65 -7.49
N TYR A 50 -3.05 10.44 -7.04
CA TYR A 50 -3.76 9.80 -5.94
C TYR A 50 -2.82 8.95 -5.10
N ILE A 51 -3.23 8.63 -3.87
CA ILE A 51 -2.53 7.67 -3.01
C ILE A 51 -3.16 6.29 -3.24
N PRO A 52 -2.44 5.31 -3.82
CA PRO A 52 -2.99 3.97 -3.99
C PRO A 52 -3.24 3.28 -2.64
N GLY A 53 -4.36 2.55 -2.55
CA GLY A 53 -4.69 1.80 -1.33
C GLY A 53 -3.63 0.74 -0.96
N SER A 54 -2.97 0.15 -1.96
CA SER A 54 -1.84 -0.77 -1.75
C SER A 54 -0.63 -0.06 -1.13
N SER A 55 -0.31 1.15 -1.56
CA SER A 55 0.78 1.97 -1.01
C SER A 55 0.51 2.35 0.44
N LEU A 56 -0.71 2.81 0.75
CA LEU A 56 -1.11 3.15 2.12
C LEU A 56 -1.07 1.93 3.04
N LYS A 57 -1.73 0.84 2.63
CA LYS A 57 -1.76 -0.44 3.37
C LYS A 57 -0.34 -0.98 3.61
N GLY A 58 0.52 -0.97 2.59
CA GLY A 58 1.89 -1.46 2.68
C GLY A 58 2.73 -0.63 3.65
N LYS A 59 2.60 0.71 3.60
CA LYS A 59 3.30 1.59 4.54
C LYS A 59 2.85 1.37 5.97
N MET A 60 1.54 1.31 6.23
CA MET A 60 1.02 1.02 7.57
C MET A 60 1.51 -0.34 8.09
N ARG A 61 1.39 -1.39 7.26
CA ARG A 61 1.88 -2.72 7.60
C ARG A 61 3.37 -2.71 7.97
N SER A 62 4.22 -2.20 7.08
CA SER A 62 5.67 -2.21 7.33
C SER A 62 6.09 -1.41 8.56
N LEU A 63 5.36 -0.36 8.93
CA LEU A 63 5.59 0.38 10.18
C LEU A 63 5.17 -0.45 11.39
N VAL A 64 4.02 -1.12 11.34
CA VAL A 64 3.54 -1.99 12.42
C VAL A 64 4.48 -3.19 12.60
N GLU A 65 4.90 -3.85 11.52
CA GLU A 65 5.87 -4.96 11.56
C GLU A 65 7.17 -4.54 12.26
N LYS A 66 7.68 -3.33 11.96
CA LYS A 66 8.87 -2.79 12.63
C LYS A 66 8.62 -2.46 14.09
N LEU A 67 7.44 -1.93 14.41
CA LEU A 67 7.06 -1.57 15.77
C LEU A 67 6.92 -2.81 16.66
N THR A 68 6.35 -3.90 16.13
CA THR A 68 6.11 -5.14 16.88
C THR A 68 7.28 -6.12 16.81
N GLY A 69 8.24 -5.90 15.92
CA GLY A 69 9.33 -6.85 15.67
C GLY A 69 8.87 -8.12 14.96
N ALA A 70 7.80 -8.05 14.17
CA ALA A 70 7.22 -9.20 13.50
C ALA A 70 8.18 -9.84 12.49
N PRO A 71 8.29 -11.19 12.44
CA PRO A 71 9.19 -11.87 11.52
C PRO A 71 8.72 -11.69 10.07
N GLN A 72 9.61 -11.24 9.18
CA GLN A 72 9.31 -11.11 7.76
C GLN A 72 9.43 -12.46 7.03
N ASN A 73 8.47 -13.34 7.30
CA ASN A 73 8.47 -14.76 6.91
C ASN A 73 8.01 -15.04 5.47
N LYS A 74 7.45 -14.06 4.76
CA LYS A 74 6.92 -14.26 3.40
C LYS A 74 7.55 -13.32 2.37
N HIS A 75 8.17 -13.89 1.35
CA HIS A 75 8.68 -13.14 0.20
C HIS A 75 7.55 -12.75 -0.76
N ILE A 76 7.55 -11.50 -1.21
CA ILE A 76 6.63 -10.95 -2.22
C ILE A 76 7.40 -10.09 -3.23
N GLY A 77 6.98 -10.13 -4.50
CA GLY A 77 7.55 -9.28 -5.54
C GLY A 77 9.07 -9.42 -5.67
N LYS A 78 9.76 -8.30 -5.90
CA LYS A 78 11.21 -8.26 -6.10
C LYS A 78 11.91 -7.76 -4.83
N GLY A 79 12.40 -8.68 -4.00
CA GLY A 79 13.25 -8.36 -2.84
C GLY A 79 12.49 -7.78 -1.64
N VAL A 80 11.17 -8.00 -1.55
CA VAL A 80 10.35 -7.53 -0.43
C VAL A 80 9.93 -8.73 0.39
N HIS A 81 10.09 -8.66 1.71
CA HIS A 81 9.55 -9.62 2.65
C HIS A 81 8.50 -8.92 3.52
N ILE A 82 7.44 -9.64 3.86
CA ILE A 82 6.37 -9.20 4.75
C ILE A 82 6.15 -10.24 5.83
N HIS A 83 5.54 -9.81 6.93
CA HIS A 83 5.00 -10.74 7.92
C HIS A 83 3.62 -11.24 7.48
N VAL A 84 3.39 -12.53 7.64
CA VAL A 84 2.08 -13.17 7.59
C VAL A 84 1.93 -14.02 8.84
N ALA A 85 0.91 -13.73 9.65
CA ALA A 85 0.56 -14.55 10.79
C ALA A 85 0.16 -15.95 10.31
N GLU A 86 0.84 -16.97 10.83
CA GLU A 86 0.60 -18.38 10.51
C GLU A 86 -0.20 -19.09 11.61
N THR A 87 -0.21 -18.52 12.81
CA THR A 87 -0.96 -19.04 13.97
C THR A 87 -1.97 -18.01 14.48
N GLU A 88 -2.90 -18.44 15.34
CA GLU A 88 -3.89 -17.52 15.96
C GLU A 88 -3.29 -16.67 17.09
N ASP A 89 -2.14 -17.09 17.63
CA ASP A 89 -1.46 -16.45 18.75
C ASP A 89 -0.42 -15.39 18.31
N GLU A 90 -0.22 -15.25 16.98
CA GLU A 90 0.59 -14.22 16.32
C GLU A 90 -0.22 -12.98 15.94
#